data_AF-A0AAF6BBA5-F1
#
_entry.id   AF-A0AAF6BBA5-F1
#
_cell.length_a   1.000
_cell.length_b   1.000
_cell.length_c   1.000
_cell.angle_alpha   90.00
_cell.angle_beta   90.00
_cell.angle_gamma   90.00
#
_symmetry.space_group_name_H-M   'P 1'
#
loop_
_entity.id
_entity.type
_entity.pdbx_description
1 polymer ?
#
loop_
_entity_poly.entity_id
_entity_poly.type
_entity_poly.pdbx_seq_one_letter_code
_entity_poly.pdbx_strand_id
1 'polypeptide(L)'
;MKKRELRSLVAARETKSPMKTRLSSGSPTSVLPSQQSAGRRRNTPKKLIPENGVDSGAKKLTKTTVDSYKIPGSRNVVKVGDCVLIRAPQRVESPYVARIEKIEQIPASDKVKTVVKLRWFYHPEETVCGRRPFHGEQELCKSDHFDSQDADCIQGKCKVYTFEDYCMLKEVDKHDYFWRFEYQAASQTLSPDSVDVYCICEMPYNPDHFMVQCEMCSDWFHPSCVKLSQEQVATMEAYVCLRCSR
;
A
#
# COMPACT_ATOMS: atom_id res chain seq x y z
N MET A 1 15.80 -34.19 6.93
CA MET A 1 14.57 -34.03 6.14
C MET A 1 14.61 -32.64 5.52
N LYS A 2 14.65 -32.53 4.19
CA LYS A 2 14.99 -31.29 3.47
C LYS A 2 13.80 -30.32 3.48
N LYS A 3 14.03 -29.08 3.95
CA LYS A 3 13.12 -27.93 3.80
C LYS A 3 12.75 -27.74 2.33
N ARG A 4 11.51 -28.02 1.95
CA ARG A 4 10.95 -27.54 0.68
C ARG A 4 10.33 -26.18 1.00
N GLU A 5 11.08 -25.12 0.74
CA GLU A 5 10.56 -23.76 0.84
C GLU A 5 9.42 -23.62 -0.17
N LEU A 6 8.23 -23.25 0.34
CA LEU A 6 7.08 -22.84 -0.45
C LEU A 6 7.54 -21.70 -1.37
N ARG A 7 7.69 -21.99 -2.66
CA ARG A 7 8.18 -21.00 -3.61
C ARG A 7 7.12 -19.92 -3.83
N SER A 8 7.45 -18.70 -3.43
CA SER A 8 6.81 -17.46 -3.84
C SER A 8 6.63 -17.40 -5.37
N LEU A 9 5.54 -16.79 -5.85
CA LEU A 9 5.21 -16.57 -7.27
C LEU A 9 6.29 -15.85 -8.10
N VAL A 10 7.40 -15.39 -7.52
CA VAL A 10 8.55 -14.89 -8.28
C VAL A 10 9.11 -15.99 -9.20
N ALA A 11 9.04 -17.26 -8.80
CA ALA A 11 9.37 -18.41 -9.67
C ALA A 11 8.36 -18.59 -10.83
N ALA A 12 7.16 -18.00 -10.75
CA ALA A 12 6.11 -18.13 -11.76
C ALA A 12 6.33 -17.26 -12.99
N ARG A 13 7.09 -16.17 -12.88
CA ARG A 13 7.39 -15.30 -14.03
C ARG A 13 8.35 -15.95 -15.03
N GLU A 14 9.16 -16.92 -14.59
CA GLU A 14 10.04 -17.66 -15.48
C GLU A 14 9.28 -18.68 -16.35
N THR A 15 8.07 -19.07 -15.93
CA THR A 15 7.18 -19.97 -16.68
C THR A 15 6.07 -19.15 -17.34
N LYS A 16 6.18 -18.90 -18.65
CA LYS A 16 5.14 -18.21 -19.45
C LYS A 16 3.81 -19.00 -19.47
N SER A 17 3.04 -18.90 -18.40
CA SER A 17 1.62 -19.27 -18.40
C SER A 17 0.87 -18.26 -19.29
N PRO A 18 -0.15 -18.66 -20.07
CA PRO A 18 -0.96 -17.72 -20.83
C PRO A 18 -1.65 -16.74 -19.87
N MET A 19 -1.13 -15.51 -19.82
CA MET A 19 -1.57 -14.48 -18.87
C MET A 19 -3.04 -14.13 -19.14
N LYS A 20 -3.92 -14.53 -18.22
CA LYS A 20 -5.27 -13.99 -18.16
C LYS A 20 -5.19 -12.63 -17.49
N THR A 21 -5.75 -11.62 -18.12
CA THR A 21 -5.86 -10.27 -17.53
C THR A 21 -7.33 -10.01 -17.21
N ARG A 22 -7.58 -9.34 -16.10
CA ARG A 22 -8.93 -8.86 -15.73
C ARG A 22 -8.86 -7.41 -15.29
N LEU A 23 -9.94 -6.68 -15.53
CA LEU A 23 -10.10 -5.33 -15.01
C LEU A 23 -10.02 -5.39 -13.47
N SER A 24 -9.16 -4.55 -12.88
CA SER A 24 -9.00 -4.38 -11.43
C SER A 24 -10.30 -3.88 -10.78
N SER A 25 -11.19 -3.27 -11.57
CA SER A 25 -12.53 -2.83 -11.21
C SER A 25 -13.61 -3.82 -11.68
N GLY A 26 -13.99 -4.77 -10.83
CA GLY A 26 -15.25 -5.51 -11.02
C GLY A 26 -16.45 -4.59 -10.78
N SER A 27 -17.14 -4.16 -11.83
CA SER A 27 -18.38 -3.38 -11.74
C SER A 27 -19.52 -4.16 -11.06
N PRO A 28 -20.23 -3.61 -10.06
CA PRO A 28 -21.58 -4.04 -9.75
C PRO A 28 -22.57 -3.23 -10.60
N THR A 29 -23.47 -3.95 -11.26
CA THR A 29 -24.69 -3.41 -11.89
C THR A 29 -25.47 -2.49 -10.97
N SER A 30 -25.95 -1.41 -11.56
CA SER A 30 -26.80 -0.37 -10.98
C SER A 30 -28.04 -0.93 -10.28
N VAL A 31 -28.12 -0.73 -8.97
CA VAL A 31 -29.38 -0.43 -8.28
C VAL A 31 -29.05 0.60 -7.22
N LEU A 32 -29.42 1.85 -7.47
CA LEU A 32 -29.46 2.91 -6.46
C LEU A 32 -30.59 2.59 -5.48
N PRO A 33 -30.34 2.50 -4.17
CA PRO A 33 -31.39 2.70 -3.18
C PRO A 33 -31.44 4.19 -2.82
N SER A 34 -32.69 4.64 -2.73
CA SER A 34 -33.16 5.97 -2.44
C SER A 34 -32.49 6.61 -1.22
N GLN A 35 -32.26 7.91 -1.38
CA GLN A 35 -31.89 8.88 -0.35
C GLN A 35 -32.72 8.69 0.94
N GLN A 36 -32.06 8.34 2.04
CA GLN A 36 -32.42 8.85 3.36
C GLN A 36 -31.15 9.29 4.11
N SER A 37 -31.13 10.60 4.30
CA SER A 37 -30.21 11.45 5.05
C SER A 37 -29.50 10.80 6.25
N ALA A 38 -28.17 10.69 6.14
CA ALA A 38 -27.27 10.74 7.28
C ALA A 38 -26.11 11.68 6.91
N GLY A 39 -26.24 12.96 7.27
CA GLY A 39 -25.19 13.95 7.08
C GLY A 39 -23.91 13.52 7.80
N ARG A 40 -22.81 13.35 7.05
CA ARG A 40 -21.47 13.19 7.65
C ARG A 40 -20.38 13.92 6.86
N ARG A 41 -20.06 15.08 7.44
CA ARG A 41 -18.84 15.90 7.39
C ARG A 41 -17.74 15.45 6.43
N ARG A 42 -17.47 16.33 5.46
CA ARG A 42 -16.18 16.48 4.76
C ARG A 42 -15.02 16.39 5.75
N ASN A 43 -14.26 15.29 5.71
CA ASN A 43 -12.93 15.23 6.32
C ASN A 43 -11.90 15.58 5.24
N THR A 44 -11.91 16.85 4.83
CA THR A 44 -10.69 17.50 4.38
C THR A 44 -10.06 18.18 5.60
N PRO A 45 -8.72 18.17 5.77
CA PRO A 45 -8.09 19.05 6.74
C PRO A 45 -8.46 20.49 6.39
N LYS A 46 -9.25 21.13 7.25
CA LYS A 46 -9.65 22.53 7.08
C LYS A 46 -8.40 23.39 7.02
N LYS A 47 -8.20 24.10 5.91
CA LYS A 47 -7.40 25.34 5.89
C LYS A 47 -7.98 26.28 6.96
N LEU A 48 -7.22 26.55 8.01
CA LEU A 48 -7.47 27.67 8.90
C LEU A 48 -6.94 28.93 8.19
N ILE A 49 -7.84 29.70 7.60
CA ILE A 49 -7.58 31.09 7.19
C ILE A 49 -8.23 31.97 8.24
N PRO A 50 -7.53 32.97 8.81
CA PRO A 50 -8.17 34.20 9.24
C PRO A 50 -7.77 35.33 8.27
N GLU A 51 -8.76 35.92 7.61
CA GLU A 51 -8.62 37.23 6.98
C GLU A 51 -8.93 38.31 8.02
N ASN A 52 -7.94 39.15 8.30
CA ASN A 52 -8.09 40.61 8.37
C ASN A 52 -6.69 41.22 8.34
N GLY A 53 -6.48 42.08 7.35
CA GLY A 53 -5.17 42.63 7.00
C GLY A 53 -4.64 43.65 8.02
N VAL A 54 -3.33 43.57 8.24
CA VAL A 54 -2.48 44.72 8.52
C VAL A 54 -1.23 44.53 7.67
N ASP A 55 -0.98 45.48 6.77
CA ASP A 55 0.24 45.60 5.99
C ASP A 55 1.44 45.73 6.94
N SER A 56 2.34 44.76 6.90
CA SER A 56 3.64 44.82 7.58
C SER A 56 4.57 43.83 6.89
N GLY A 57 5.58 44.36 6.19
CA GLY A 57 6.51 43.62 5.35
C GLY A 57 6.98 42.29 5.97
N ALA A 58 6.47 41.19 5.43
CA ALA A 58 6.88 39.86 5.85
C ALA A 58 8.34 39.62 5.42
N LYS A 59 9.26 39.66 6.38
CA LYS A 59 10.63 39.13 6.19
C LYS A 59 10.49 37.70 5.64
N LYS A 60 10.99 37.47 4.44
CA LYS A 60 11.04 36.16 3.79
C LYS A 60 11.93 35.26 4.65
N LEU A 61 11.33 34.46 5.55
CA LEU A 61 12.06 33.51 6.39
C LEU A 61 12.86 32.57 5.47
N THR A 62 14.17 32.56 5.63
CA THR A 62 15.07 31.73 4.84
C THR A 62 14.92 30.28 5.27
N LYS A 63 14.48 29.44 4.34
CA LYS A 63 14.21 28.03 4.57
C LYS A 63 15.42 27.19 4.17
N THR A 64 15.92 26.35 5.08
CA THR A 64 17.07 25.48 4.82
C THR A 64 16.59 24.07 4.53
N THR A 65 17.09 23.44 3.46
CA THR A 65 16.82 22.02 3.20
C THR A 65 17.87 21.17 3.93
N VAL A 66 17.45 20.08 4.55
CA VAL A 66 18.33 19.15 5.27
C VAL A 66 18.11 17.72 4.80
N ASP A 67 19.12 16.88 4.93
CA ASP A 67 19.07 15.49 4.42
C ASP A 67 18.49 14.49 5.43
N SER A 68 18.45 14.87 6.71
CA SER A 68 18.01 13.98 7.78
C SER A 68 17.35 14.71 8.96
N TYR A 69 16.55 13.97 9.71
CA TYR A 69 15.91 14.41 10.94
C TYR A 69 15.94 13.27 11.97
N LYS A 70 16.33 13.58 13.22
CA LYS A 70 16.31 12.63 14.32
C LYS A 70 14.98 12.74 15.05
N ILE A 71 14.23 11.63 15.12
CA ILE A 71 12.94 11.60 15.80
C ILE A 71 13.17 11.81 17.31
N PRO A 72 12.53 12.82 17.94
CA PRO A 72 12.67 13.08 19.36
C PRO A 72 12.33 11.85 20.21
N GLY A 73 13.13 11.58 21.25
CA GLY A 73 12.92 10.41 22.12
C GLY A 73 13.24 9.05 21.49
N SER A 74 13.72 9.01 20.24
CA SER A 74 14.10 7.79 19.54
C SER A 74 15.57 7.81 19.10
N ARG A 75 16.13 6.62 18.84
CA ARG A 75 17.43 6.47 18.15
C ARG A 75 17.29 6.55 16.62
N ASN A 76 16.07 6.60 16.11
CA ASN A 76 15.78 6.57 14.68
C ASN A 76 16.06 7.93 14.03
N VAL A 77 16.85 7.92 12.97
CA VAL A 77 17.12 9.07 12.10
C VAL A 77 16.50 8.80 10.74
N VAL A 78 15.55 9.63 10.32
CA VAL A 78 14.89 9.55 9.01
C VAL A 78 15.60 10.43 7.99
N LYS A 79 15.59 10.01 6.72
CA LYS A 79 16.23 10.68 5.60
C LYS A 79 15.25 10.87 4.45
N VAL A 80 15.56 11.77 3.53
CA VAL A 80 14.85 11.86 2.26
C VAL A 80 14.88 10.51 1.54
N GLY A 81 13.74 10.06 1.06
CA GLY A 81 13.53 8.75 0.45
C GLY A 81 13.02 7.67 1.41
N ASP A 82 13.17 7.83 2.72
CA ASP A 82 12.65 6.86 3.70
C ASP A 82 11.12 6.85 3.71
N CYS A 83 10.55 5.66 3.98
CA CYS A 83 9.14 5.51 4.30
C CYS A 83 8.95 5.56 5.82
N VAL A 84 7.89 6.24 6.25
CA VAL A 84 7.64 6.53 7.66
C VAL A 84 6.18 6.31 8.03
N LEU A 85 6.00 5.97 9.30
CA LEU A 85 4.70 5.91 9.96
C LEU A 85 4.38 7.29 10.52
N ILE A 86 3.24 7.83 10.13
CA ILE A 86 2.70 9.08 10.62
C ILE A 86 1.54 8.77 11.56
N ARG A 87 1.51 9.46 12.70
CA ARG A 87 0.44 9.31 13.69
C ARG A 87 -0.92 9.57 13.06
N ALA A 88 -1.79 8.56 13.09
CA ALA A 88 -3.18 8.74 12.68
C ALA A 88 -4.01 9.43 13.79
N PRO A 89 -5.10 10.13 13.45
CA PRO A 89 -6.08 10.58 14.42
C PRO A 89 -6.64 9.38 15.21
N GLN A 90 -7.05 9.58 16.46
CA GLN A 90 -7.48 8.53 17.43
C GLN A 90 -8.57 7.53 16.97
N ARG A 91 -9.13 7.68 15.77
CA ARG A 91 -10.22 6.86 15.23
C ARG A 91 -9.77 5.86 14.15
N VAL A 92 -8.47 5.78 13.87
CA VAL A 92 -7.90 4.85 12.88
C VAL A 92 -6.95 3.91 13.62
N GLU A 93 -7.14 2.61 13.45
CA GLU A 93 -6.31 1.58 14.11
C GLU A 93 -4.91 1.50 13.52
N SER A 94 -4.75 1.83 12.23
CA SER A 94 -3.48 1.80 11.52
C SER A 94 -2.86 3.20 11.38
N PRO A 95 -1.54 3.36 11.60
CA PRO A 95 -0.84 4.61 11.31
C PRO A 95 -0.86 4.89 9.81
N TYR A 96 -0.81 6.16 9.42
CA TYR A 96 -0.66 6.52 8.01
C TYR A 96 0.76 6.23 7.54
N VAL A 97 0.91 5.90 6.26
CA VAL A 97 2.22 5.60 5.66
C VAL A 97 2.55 6.66 4.62
N ALA A 98 3.77 7.18 4.66
CA ALA A 98 4.24 8.17 3.70
C ALA A 98 5.72 8.00 3.36
N ARG A 99 6.12 8.46 2.17
CA ARG A 99 7.52 8.62 1.78
C ARG A 99 7.96 10.06 1.99
N ILE A 100 9.15 10.25 2.57
CA ILE A 100 9.75 11.57 2.72
C ILE A 100 10.33 12.01 1.38
N GLU A 101 9.79 13.08 0.82
CA GLU A 101 10.28 13.69 -0.43
C GLU A 101 11.26 14.83 -0.15
N LYS A 102 11.08 15.55 0.95
CA LYS A 102 11.97 16.64 1.35
C LYS A 102 11.88 16.93 2.84
N ILE A 103 12.98 17.34 3.47
CA ILE A 103 13.00 17.84 4.85
C ILE A 103 13.50 19.27 4.84
N GLU A 104 12.76 20.16 5.51
CA GLU A 104 13.06 21.58 5.49
C GLU A 104 12.94 22.18 6.90
N GLN A 105 13.93 22.99 7.26
CA GLN A 105 14.01 23.68 8.54
C GLN A 105 13.69 25.17 8.33
N ILE A 106 12.76 25.66 9.14
CA ILE A 106 12.28 27.03 9.13
C ILE A 106 12.68 27.66 10.47
N PRO A 107 13.51 28.72 10.46
CA PRO A 107 13.81 29.48 11.66
C PRO A 107 12.51 30.11 12.19
N ALA A 108 12.07 29.73 13.39
CA ALA A 108 11.05 30.46 14.13
C ALA A 108 11.72 31.19 15.29
N SER A 109 11.03 32.17 15.88
CA SER A 109 11.60 33.14 16.83
C SER A 109 12.49 32.52 17.92
N ASP A 110 12.09 31.38 18.48
CA ASP A 110 12.82 30.71 19.57
C ASP A 110 13.26 29.26 19.25
N LYS A 111 12.82 28.68 18.12
CA LYS A 111 13.08 27.27 17.76
C LYS A 111 13.16 27.08 16.26
N VAL A 112 13.93 26.09 15.81
CA VAL A 112 13.91 25.62 14.43
C VAL A 112 12.72 24.67 14.27
N LYS A 113 11.73 25.07 13.47
CA LYS A 113 10.62 24.19 13.10
C LYS A 113 11.06 23.32 11.93
N THR A 114 10.93 22.00 12.05
CA THR A 114 11.23 21.07 10.96
C THR A 114 9.92 20.63 10.30
N VAL A 115 9.82 20.84 8.99
CA VAL A 115 8.67 20.46 8.17
C VAL A 115 9.13 19.42 7.15
N VAL A 116 8.37 18.35 7.01
CA VAL A 116 8.61 17.29 6.03
C VAL A 116 7.59 17.39 4.90
N LYS A 117 8.06 17.35 3.66
CA LYS A 117 7.21 17.13 2.49
C LYS A 117 7.09 15.64 2.26
N LEU A 118 5.86 15.17 2.20
CA LEU A 118 5.51 13.76 2.17
C LEU A 118 4.75 13.44 0.89
N ARG A 119 4.94 12.23 0.41
CA ARG A 119 4.06 11.57 -0.55
C ARG A 119 3.29 10.48 0.17
N TRP A 120 1.96 10.52 0.11
CA TRP A 120 1.11 9.60 0.87
C TRP A 120 0.95 8.24 0.18
N PHE A 121 0.89 7.20 1.00
CA PHE A 121 0.32 5.92 0.63
C PHE A 121 -1.04 5.77 1.28
N TYR A 122 -1.98 5.18 0.56
CA TYR A 122 -3.35 4.96 1.02
C TYR A 122 -3.56 3.48 1.29
N HIS A 123 -4.18 3.15 2.40
CA HIS A 123 -4.72 1.81 2.59
C HIS A 123 -5.90 1.58 1.62
N PRO A 124 -6.12 0.36 1.13
CA PRO A 124 -7.25 0.05 0.25
C PRO A 124 -8.61 0.53 0.79
N GLU A 125 -8.82 0.49 2.10
CA GLU A 125 -10.00 0.97 2.82
C GLU A 125 -10.26 2.47 2.68
N GLU A 126 -9.19 3.25 2.42
CA GLU A 126 -9.25 4.70 2.28
C GLU A 126 -9.51 5.12 0.82
N THR A 127 -9.42 4.19 -0.12
CA THR A 127 -9.74 4.42 -1.53
C THR A 127 -11.23 4.24 -1.79
N VAL A 128 -11.75 4.84 -2.87
CA VAL A 128 -13.15 4.68 -3.28
C VAL A 128 -13.55 3.25 -3.60
N CYS A 129 -12.59 2.40 -3.98
CA CYS A 129 -12.85 1.01 -4.33
C CYS A 129 -12.94 0.10 -3.09
N GLY A 130 -12.44 0.56 -1.94
CA GLY A 130 -12.37 -0.19 -0.70
C GLY A 130 -11.46 -1.42 -0.77
N ARG A 131 -11.35 -2.12 0.36
CA ARG A 131 -10.63 -3.40 0.41
C ARG A 131 -11.38 -4.48 -0.37
N ARG A 132 -10.64 -5.25 -1.17
CA ARG A 132 -11.11 -6.39 -1.97
C ARG A 132 -10.44 -7.68 -1.48
N PRO A 133 -10.99 -8.86 -1.78
CA PRO A 133 -10.41 -10.14 -1.34
C PRO A 133 -8.99 -10.42 -1.83
N PHE A 134 -8.59 -9.82 -2.96
CA PHE A 134 -7.24 -9.98 -3.50
C PHE A 134 -6.22 -9.03 -2.86
N HIS A 135 -6.65 -8.05 -2.05
CA HIS A 135 -5.73 -7.14 -1.39
C HIS A 135 -5.04 -7.82 -0.21
N GLY A 136 -3.72 -7.73 -0.15
CA GLY A 136 -2.95 -8.19 0.99
C GLY A 136 -3.14 -7.30 2.22
N GLU A 137 -2.90 -7.84 3.42
CA GLU A 137 -3.01 -7.15 4.71
C GLU A 137 -2.12 -5.91 4.75
N GLN A 138 -0.87 -6.04 4.29
CA GLN A 138 0.11 -4.94 4.21
C GLN A 138 0.13 -4.22 2.86
N GLU A 139 -0.94 -4.34 2.06
CA GLU A 139 -1.05 -3.65 0.78
C GLU A 139 -1.39 -2.16 0.97
N LEU A 140 -0.69 -1.33 0.20
CA LEU A 140 -0.89 0.10 0.08
C LEU A 140 -1.06 0.49 -1.40
N CYS A 141 -1.72 1.61 -1.63
CA CYS A 141 -1.79 2.28 -2.92
C CYS A 141 -0.88 3.51 -2.92
N LYS A 142 0.05 3.58 -3.87
CA LYS A 142 0.97 4.71 -4.03
C LYS A 142 0.22 5.90 -4.63
N SER A 143 0.06 6.99 -3.90
CA SER A 143 -0.74 8.11 -4.40
C SER A 143 0.06 9.20 -5.11
N ASP A 144 -0.62 10.10 -5.81
CA ASP A 144 -0.11 11.40 -6.27
C ASP A 144 -0.32 12.53 -5.25
N HIS A 145 -0.77 12.21 -4.03
CA HIS A 145 -1.04 13.18 -2.99
C HIS A 145 0.25 13.55 -2.24
N PHE A 146 0.64 14.82 -2.37
CA PHE A 146 1.73 15.42 -1.62
C PHE A 146 1.21 16.42 -0.58
N ASP A 147 1.80 16.42 0.60
CA ASP A 147 1.48 17.36 1.68
C ASP A 147 2.73 17.73 2.49
N SER A 148 2.63 18.77 3.31
CA SER A 148 3.66 19.17 4.27
C SER A 148 3.17 18.98 5.70
N GLN A 149 3.91 18.24 6.50
CA GLN A 149 3.58 17.96 7.90
C GLN A 149 4.73 18.36 8.82
N ASP A 150 4.41 18.53 10.11
CA ASP A 150 5.43 18.68 11.14
C ASP A 150 6.21 17.37 11.29
N ALA A 151 7.53 17.45 11.39
CA ALA A 151 8.38 16.27 11.56
C ALA A 151 8.07 15.51 12.86
N ASP A 152 7.53 16.20 13.87
CA ASP A 152 7.13 15.61 15.15
C ASP A 152 5.95 14.62 15.02
N CYS A 153 5.23 14.62 13.89
CA CYS A 153 4.16 13.65 13.61
C CYS A 153 4.69 12.25 13.24
N ILE A 154 5.99 12.14 12.94
CA ILE A 154 6.64 10.87 12.56
C ILE A 154 6.80 9.99 13.80
N GLN A 155 6.24 8.78 13.76
CA GLN A 155 6.34 7.80 14.85
C GLN A 155 7.53 6.85 14.68
N GLY A 156 7.90 6.54 13.43
CA GLY A 156 8.96 5.59 13.14
C GLY A 156 9.17 5.38 11.65
N LYS A 157 10.12 4.50 11.33
CA LYS A 157 10.35 4.05 9.96
C LYS A 157 9.50 2.83 9.66
N CYS A 158 9.12 2.69 8.40
CA CYS A 158 8.60 1.47 7.81
C CYS A 158 9.30 1.22 6.48
N LYS A 159 9.03 0.08 5.87
CA LYS A 159 9.50 -0.21 4.51
C LYS A 159 8.29 -0.38 3.61
N VAL A 160 8.41 0.12 2.39
CA VAL A 160 7.38 0.01 1.37
C VAL A 160 8.04 -0.51 0.10
N TYR A 161 7.73 -1.75 -0.23
CA TYR A 161 8.32 -2.49 -1.32
C TYR A 161 7.48 -2.38 -2.58
N THR A 162 8.10 -2.60 -3.74
CA THR A 162 7.32 -3.01 -4.91
C THR A 162 6.70 -4.38 -4.62
N PHE A 163 5.58 -4.71 -5.27
CA PHE A 163 4.96 -6.02 -5.08
C PHE A 163 5.91 -7.19 -5.37
N GLU A 164 6.79 -7.02 -6.35
CA GLU A 164 7.79 -8.02 -6.74
C GLU A 164 8.80 -8.24 -5.63
N ASP A 165 9.37 -7.16 -5.08
CA ASP A 165 10.32 -7.23 -3.98
C ASP A 165 9.70 -7.80 -2.71
N TYR A 166 8.45 -7.44 -2.43
CA TYR A 166 7.71 -7.96 -1.29
C TYR A 166 7.50 -9.47 -1.38
N CYS A 167 7.13 -9.97 -2.57
CA CYS A 167 6.97 -11.41 -2.80
C CYS A 167 8.29 -12.20 -2.66
N MET A 168 9.45 -11.54 -2.72
CA MET A 168 10.76 -12.14 -2.51
C MET A 168 11.24 -12.13 -1.05
N LEU A 169 10.50 -11.49 -0.13
CA LEU A 169 10.86 -11.47 1.27
C LEU A 169 10.74 -12.87 1.89
N LYS A 170 11.76 -13.26 2.64
CA LYS A 170 11.75 -14.53 3.40
C LYS A 170 10.81 -14.47 4.59
N GLU A 171 10.77 -13.30 5.23
CA GLU A 171 9.96 -13.00 6.40
C GLU A 171 9.45 -11.57 6.24
N VAL A 172 8.20 -11.35 6.65
CA VAL A 172 7.52 -10.06 6.60
C VAL A 172 7.35 -9.54 8.03
N ASP A 173 7.88 -8.36 8.33
CA ASP A 173 7.61 -7.66 9.59
C ASP A 173 6.28 -6.89 9.51
N LYS A 174 5.70 -6.52 10.64
CA LYS A 174 4.47 -5.72 10.78
C LYS A 174 4.51 -4.35 10.07
N HIS A 175 5.70 -3.84 9.78
CA HIS A 175 5.92 -2.55 9.12
C HIS A 175 6.59 -2.68 7.75
N ASP A 176 6.51 -3.86 7.13
CA ASP A 176 6.94 -4.12 5.77
C ASP A 176 5.71 -4.14 4.85
N TYR A 177 5.43 -3.01 4.20
CA TYR A 177 4.29 -2.86 3.31
C TYR A 177 4.69 -3.07 1.85
N PHE A 178 3.70 -3.20 0.97
CA PHE A 178 3.94 -3.23 -0.47
C PHE A 178 2.89 -2.45 -1.25
N TRP A 179 3.21 -2.10 -2.49
CA TRP A 179 2.27 -1.52 -3.43
C TRP A 179 2.43 -2.13 -4.82
N ARG A 180 1.30 -2.18 -5.53
CA ARG A 180 1.22 -2.52 -6.97
C ARG A 180 0.23 -1.63 -7.74
N PHE A 181 -0.57 -0.85 -7.01
CA PHE A 181 -1.48 0.12 -7.60
C PHE A 181 -1.02 1.54 -7.29
N GLU A 182 -1.21 2.43 -8.25
CA GLU A 182 -1.16 3.87 -8.03
C GLU A 182 -2.58 4.41 -7.85
N TYR A 183 -2.75 5.37 -6.93
CA TYR A 183 -4.02 6.02 -6.63
C TYR A 183 -3.96 7.50 -6.95
N GLN A 184 -4.79 7.97 -7.86
CA GLN A 184 -4.90 9.40 -8.16
C GLN A 184 -5.92 10.02 -7.19
N ALA A 185 -5.45 10.74 -6.18
CA ALA A 185 -6.30 11.22 -5.09
C ALA A 185 -7.33 12.26 -5.55
N ALA A 186 -7.02 13.05 -6.59
CA ALA A 186 -7.91 14.06 -7.13
C ALA A 186 -9.06 13.47 -7.95
N SER A 187 -8.75 12.53 -8.85
CA SER A 187 -9.71 11.87 -9.73
C SER A 187 -10.33 10.62 -9.10
N GLN A 188 -9.77 10.14 -7.99
CA GLN A 188 -10.16 8.93 -7.27
C GLN A 188 -10.10 7.67 -8.15
N THR A 189 -9.08 7.58 -9.01
CA THR A 189 -8.84 6.42 -9.88
C THR A 189 -7.67 5.58 -9.40
N LEU A 190 -7.70 4.28 -9.72
CA LEU A 190 -6.62 3.34 -9.45
C LEU A 190 -6.02 2.87 -10.77
N SER A 191 -4.70 2.76 -10.84
CA SER A 191 -3.99 2.18 -11.99
C SER A 191 -3.00 1.10 -11.54
N PRO A 192 -2.71 0.07 -12.36
CA PRO A 192 -3.32 -0.18 -13.67
C PRO A 192 -4.78 -0.65 -13.57
N ASP A 193 -5.53 -0.39 -14.63
CA ASP A 193 -6.94 -0.81 -14.75
C ASP A 193 -7.07 -2.31 -14.98
N SER A 194 -5.99 -3.00 -15.36
CA SER A 194 -5.94 -4.45 -15.52
C SER A 194 -4.75 -5.05 -14.81
N VAL A 195 -4.95 -6.25 -14.27
CA VAL A 195 -3.93 -7.01 -13.57
C VAL A 195 -4.01 -8.48 -13.97
N ASP A 196 -2.88 -9.17 -13.83
CA ASP A 196 -2.80 -10.61 -14.04
C ASP A 196 -3.65 -11.34 -13.00
N VAL A 197 -4.42 -12.31 -13.47
CA VAL A 197 -5.26 -13.14 -12.62
C VAL A 197 -4.87 -14.61 -12.75
N TYR A 198 -5.09 -15.33 -11.66
CA TYR A 198 -4.70 -16.72 -11.52
C TYR A 198 -5.88 -17.57 -11.08
N CYS A 199 -5.67 -18.88 -11.10
CA CYS A 199 -6.61 -19.89 -10.63
C CYS A 199 -7.91 -19.92 -11.46
N ILE A 200 -8.78 -20.86 -11.11
CA ILE A 200 -10.13 -20.93 -11.67
C ILE A 200 -11.05 -19.81 -11.17
N CYS A 201 -10.68 -19.11 -10.09
CA CYS A 201 -11.44 -17.97 -9.58
C CYS A 201 -11.14 -16.65 -10.29
N GLU A 202 -10.08 -16.61 -11.12
CA GLU A 202 -9.70 -15.44 -11.92
C GLU A 202 -9.55 -14.18 -11.08
N MET A 203 -8.85 -14.34 -9.96
CA MET A 203 -8.52 -13.26 -9.03
C MET A 203 -7.02 -12.92 -9.10
N PRO A 204 -6.65 -11.64 -8.89
CA PRO A 204 -5.26 -11.26 -8.72
C PRO A 204 -4.64 -11.98 -7.52
N TYR A 205 -3.33 -12.22 -7.57
CA TYR A 205 -2.64 -12.90 -6.46
C TYR A 205 -2.68 -12.06 -5.18
N ASN A 206 -3.11 -12.66 -4.08
CA ASN A 206 -2.97 -12.08 -2.75
C ASN A 206 -1.74 -12.73 -2.07
N PRO A 207 -0.70 -11.96 -1.67
CA PRO A 207 0.52 -12.52 -1.10
C PRO A 207 0.32 -13.23 0.24
N ASP A 208 -0.81 -13.03 0.92
CA ASP A 208 -1.14 -13.71 2.17
C ASP A 208 -1.82 -15.07 1.95
N HIS A 209 -2.10 -15.42 0.70
CA HIS A 209 -2.80 -16.65 0.34
C HIS A 209 -1.90 -17.62 -0.41
N PHE A 210 -1.76 -18.82 0.15
CA PHE A 210 -0.97 -19.87 -0.46
C PHE A 210 -1.57 -20.37 -1.78
N MET A 211 -0.71 -20.57 -2.78
CA MET A 211 -1.06 -21.14 -4.09
C MET A 211 -0.11 -22.26 -4.48
N VAL A 212 -0.60 -23.19 -5.30
CA VAL A 212 0.17 -24.30 -5.87
C VAL A 212 0.23 -24.19 -7.40
N GLN A 213 1.41 -24.41 -7.97
CA GLN A 213 1.60 -24.41 -9.41
C GLN A 213 1.36 -25.80 -10.01
N CYS A 214 0.63 -25.86 -11.12
CA CYS A 214 0.50 -27.08 -11.92
C CYS A 214 1.77 -27.31 -12.76
N GLU A 215 2.36 -28.50 -12.70
CA GLU A 215 3.59 -28.81 -13.47
C GLU A 215 3.39 -28.81 -14.98
N MET A 216 2.16 -29.05 -15.46
CA MET A 216 1.87 -29.18 -16.88
C MET A 216 1.54 -27.84 -17.54
N CYS A 217 0.67 -27.02 -16.92
CA CYS A 217 0.22 -25.75 -17.50
C CYS A 217 0.89 -24.52 -16.87
N SER A 218 1.70 -24.69 -15.82
CA SER A 218 2.36 -23.60 -15.08
C SER A 218 1.42 -22.54 -14.47
N ASP A 219 0.10 -22.79 -14.47
CA ASP A 219 -0.91 -21.95 -13.80
C ASP A 219 -0.97 -22.23 -12.30
N TRP A 220 -1.45 -21.26 -11.54
CA TRP A 220 -1.44 -21.24 -10.08
C TRP A 220 -2.84 -21.37 -9.51
N PHE A 221 -3.01 -22.19 -8.47
CA PHE A 221 -4.31 -22.50 -7.89
C PHE A 221 -4.30 -22.33 -6.38
N HIS A 222 -5.34 -21.72 -5.82
CA HIS A 222 -5.60 -21.83 -4.39
C HIS A 222 -5.99 -23.29 -4.08
N PRO A 223 -5.42 -23.94 -3.04
CA PRO A 223 -5.78 -25.30 -2.68
C PRO A 223 -7.30 -25.48 -2.51
N SER A 224 -7.95 -24.54 -1.85
CA SER A 224 -9.40 -24.55 -1.62
C SER A 224 -10.22 -24.56 -2.92
N CYS A 225 -9.79 -23.81 -3.95
CA CYS A 225 -10.46 -23.79 -5.26
C CYS A 225 -10.38 -25.15 -5.96
N VAL A 226 -9.37 -25.96 -5.68
CA VAL A 226 -9.17 -27.29 -6.27
C VAL A 226 -9.46 -28.44 -5.29
N LYS A 227 -10.18 -28.13 -4.20
CA LYS A 227 -10.62 -29.07 -3.16
C LYS A 227 -9.47 -29.79 -2.44
N LEU A 228 -8.38 -29.08 -2.24
CA LEU A 228 -7.22 -29.51 -1.45
C LEU A 228 -7.03 -28.62 -0.22
N SER A 229 -6.40 -29.16 0.81
CA SER A 229 -5.87 -28.38 1.94
C SER A 229 -4.42 -27.97 1.68
N GLN A 230 -3.94 -26.97 2.41
CA GLN A 230 -2.55 -26.53 2.33
C GLN A 230 -1.58 -27.64 2.78
N GLU A 231 -1.96 -28.43 3.79
CA GLU A 231 -1.17 -29.58 4.28
C GLU A 231 -1.06 -30.67 3.22
N GLN A 232 -2.17 -31.00 2.56
CA GLN A 232 -2.17 -31.98 1.48
C GLN A 232 -1.20 -31.55 0.38
N VAL A 233 -1.30 -30.30 -0.10
CA VAL A 233 -0.39 -29.76 -1.11
C VAL A 233 1.06 -29.77 -0.64
N ALA A 234 1.33 -29.42 0.62
CA ALA A 234 2.69 -29.39 1.16
C ALA A 234 3.37 -30.77 1.16
N THR A 235 2.59 -31.85 1.18
CA THR A 235 3.10 -33.24 1.09
C THR A 235 3.24 -33.77 -0.34
N MET A 236 2.68 -33.08 -1.34
CA MET A 236 2.74 -33.52 -2.73
C MET A 236 4.14 -33.30 -3.33
N GLU A 237 4.58 -34.23 -4.17
CA GLU A 237 5.84 -34.06 -4.90
C GLU A 237 5.69 -33.15 -6.11
N ALA A 238 4.55 -33.28 -6.78
CA ALA A 238 4.14 -32.62 -8.00
C ALA A 238 2.62 -32.42 -7.94
N TYR A 239 2.14 -31.26 -8.37
CA TYR A 239 0.71 -31.02 -8.53
C TYR A 239 0.36 -30.90 -10.02
N VAL A 240 -0.66 -31.64 -10.45
CA VAL A 240 -1.24 -31.56 -11.79
C VAL A 240 -2.71 -31.22 -11.66
N CYS A 241 -3.15 -30.14 -12.30
CA CYS A 241 -4.52 -29.67 -12.19
C CYS A 241 -5.50 -30.59 -12.95
N LEU A 242 -6.78 -30.53 -12.58
CA LEU A 242 -7.86 -31.34 -13.19
C LEU A 242 -8.02 -31.19 -14.70
N ARG A 243 -7.48 -30.11 -15.30
CA ARG A 243 -7.50 -29.92 -16.76
C ARG A 243 -6.38 -30.68 -17.46
N CYS A 244 -5.24 -30.85 -16.80
CA CYS A 244 -4.07 -31.51 -17.33
C CYS A 244 -4.01 -33.00 -16.96
N SER A 245 -4.78 -33.42 -15.96
CA SER A 245 -4.91 -34.83 -15.57
C SER A 245 -5.96 -35.60 -16.38
N ARG A 246 -6.57 -34.95 -17.38
CA ARG A 246 -7.61 -35.51 -18.26
C ARG A 246 -7.02 -35.88 -19.61
#